data_AF-A0AAD7BMB2-F1
#
_entry.id   AF-A0AAD7BMB2-F1
#
_cell.length_a   1.000
_cell.length_b   1.000
_cell.length_c   1.000
_cell.angle_alpha   90.00
_cell.angle_beta   90.00
_cell.angle_gamma   90.00
#
_symmetry.space_group_name_H-M   'P 1'
#
loop_
_entity.id
_entity.type
_entity.pdbx_description
1 polymer ?
#
loop_
_entity_poly.entity_id
_entity_poly.type
_entity_poly.pdbx_seq_one_letter_code
_entity_poly.pdbx_strand_id
1 'polypeptide(L)' 'MASSSTISILDFPPEITAEIFMYSFEIQTDPWRMENDPELPRLTPYQPPLLFGSICRQWRAIAFSTPNLWNNVVVH' A
#
# COMPACT_ATOMS: atom_id res chain seq x y z
N MET A 1 -29.50 -13.36 -18.38
CA MET A 1 -28.49 -12.29 -18.19
C MET A 1 -27.88 -12.50 -16.81
N ALA A 2 -26.68 -13.10 -16.72
CA ALA A 2 -25.99 -13.24 -15.44
C ALA A 2 -25.28 -11.91 -15.15
N SER A 3 -25.64 -11.24 -14.05
CA SER A 3 -24.88 -10.10 -13.54
C SER A 3 -23.53 -10.61 -13.06
N SER A 4 -22.44 -10.19 -13.71
CA SER A 4 -21.09 -10.45 -13.23
C SER A 4 -20.89 -9.69 -11.92
N SER A 5 -20.93 -10.39 -10.79
CA SER A 5 -20.61 -9.80 -9.49
C SER A 5 -19.10 -9.58 -9.43
N THR A 6 -18.66 -8.35 -9.68
CA THR A 6 -17.26 -7.97 -9.49
C THR A 6 -16.99 -7.88 -8.00
N ILE A 7 -16.19 -8.81 -7.47
CA ILE A 7 -15.71 -8.74 -6.08
C ILE A 7 -14.77 -7.55 -5.97
N SER A 8 -15.12 -6.60 -5.09
CA SER A 8 -14.26 -5.48 -4.76
C SER A 8 -13.28 -5.89 -3.67
N ILE A 9 -12.06 -5.36 -3.72
CA ILE A 9 -11.12 -5.45 -2.60
C ILE A 9 -11.67 -4.85 -1.29
N LEU A 10 -12.70 -4.00 -1.40
CA LEU A 10 -13.43 -3.45 -0.24
C LEU A 10 -14.32 -4.49 0.45
N ASP A 11 -14.62 -5.60 -0.22
CA ASP A 11 -15.42 -6.70 0.32
C ASP A 11 -14.57 -7.70 1.11
N PHE A 12 -13.24 -7.54 1.11
CA PHE A 12 -12.34 -8.36 1.90
C PHE A 12 -12.31 -7.93 3.36
N PRO A 13 -12.03 -8.88 4.29
CA PRO A 13 -11.66 -8.51 5.64
C PRO A 13 -10.45 -7.56 5.62
N PRO A 14 -10.42 -6.57 6.52
CA PRO A 14 -9.37 -5.55 6.54
C PRO A 14 -7.95 -6.15 6.69
N GLU A 15 -7.82 -7.32 7.32
CA GLU A 15 -6.56 -8.05 7.48
C GLU A 15 -6.03 -8.53 6.12
N ILE A 16 -6.90 -9.05 5.25
CA ILE A 16 -6.49 -9.52 3.92
C ILE A 16 -6.09 -8.34 3.04
N THR A 17 -6.83 -7.23 3.12
CA THR A 17 -6.45 -6.00 2.42
C THR A 17 -5.12 -5.45 2.94
N ALA A 18 -4.88 -5.50 4.26
CA ALA A 18 -3.62 -5.07 4.87
C ALA A 18 -2.43 -5.94 4.41
N GLU A 19 -2.60 -7.26 4.34
CA GLU A 19 -1.59 -8.16 3.78
C GLU A 19 -1.25 -7.82 2.33
N ILE A 20 -2.26 -7.55 1.50
CA ILE A 20 -2.04 -7.10 0.10
C ILE A 20 -1.23 -5.78 0.08
N PHE A 21 -1.51 -4.85 0.98
CA PHE A 21 -0.74 -3.60 1.09
C PHE A 21 0.72 -3.88 1.48
N MET A 22 0.95 -4.79 2.42
CA MET A 22 2.30 -5.18 2.84
C MET A 22 3.10 -5.78 1.68
N TYR A 23 2.54 -6.76 0.97
CA TYR A 23 3.21 -7.36 -0.19
C TYR A 23 3.51 -6.34 -1.29
N SER A 24 2.58 -5.43 -1.58
CA SER A 24 2.79 -4.40 -2.61
C SER A 24 3.79 -3.31 -2.20
N PHE A 25 3.98 -3.08 -0.90
CA PHE A 25 5.03 -2.23 -0.35
C PHE A 25 6.40 -2.90 -0.43
N GLU A 26 6.52 -4.16 0.00
CA GLU A 26 7.79 -4.91 -0.03
C GLU A 26 8.39 -5.02 -1.44
N ILE A 27 7.56 -5.20 -2.46
CA ILE A 27 7.99 -5.22 -3.87
C ILE A 27 8.58 -3.87 -4.32
N GLN A 28 8.21 -2.76 -3.68
CA GLN A 28 8.75 -1.44 -3.99
C GLN A 28 10.02 -1.13 -3.20
N THR A 29 10.16 -1.69 -2.00
CA THR A 29 11.35 -1.55 -1.16
C THR A 29 12.38 -2.66 -1.37
N ASP A 30 12.29 -3.39 -2.49
CA ASP A 30 13.27 -4.41 -2.82
C ASP A 30 14.69 -3.78 -2.91
N PRO A 31 15.71 -4.36 -2.25
CA PRO A 31 17.05 -3.77 -2.20
C PRO A 31 17.66 -3.53 -3.58
N TRP A 32 17.38 -4.39 -4.56
CA TRP A 32 17.87 -4.20 -5.93
C TRP A 32 17.20 -3.02 -6.62
N ARG A 33 15.92 -2.74 -6.31
CA ARG A 33 15.23 -1.54 -6.80
C ARG A 33 15.71 -0.28 -6.11
N MET A 34 15.94 -0.33 -4.80
CA MET A 34 16.42 0.82 -4.01
C MET A 34 17.83 1.27 -4.41
N GLU A 35 18.74 0.34 -4.71
CA GLU A 35 20.11 0.68 -5.13
C GLU A 35 20.15 1.42 -6.47
N ASN A 36 19.18 1.15 -7.35
CA ASN A 36 19.14 1.69 -8.71
C ASN A 36 18.23 2.93 -8.85
N ASP A 37 17.54 3.35 -7.79
CA ASP A 37 16.63 4.49 -7.82
C ASP A 37 17.02 5.55 -6.77
N PRO A 38 17.65 6.66 -7.18
CA PRO A 38 18.09 7.72 -6.27
C PRO A 38 16.94 8.48 -5.59
N GLU A 39 15.68 8.24 -5.98
CA GLU A 39 14.51 8.84 -5.33
C GLU A 39 13.87 7.96 -4.25
N LEU A 40 14.24 6.68 -4.12
CA LEU A 40 13.87 5.85 -2.97
C LEU A 40 14.81 6.19 -1.79
N PRO A 41 14.31 6.44 -0.56
CA PRO A 41 12.99 6.11 -0.02
C PRO A 41 12.19 7.39 0.32
N ARG A 42 12.01 8.29 -0.66
CA ARG A 42 11.16 9.46 -0.44
C ARG A 42 9.70 9.01 -0.41
N LEU A 43 8.98 9.39 0.63
CA LEU A 43 7.53 9.24 0.65
C LEU A 43 6.90 10.23 -0.34
N THR A 44 6.69 9.80 -1.57
CA THR A 44 5.89 10.55 -2.54
C THR A 44 4.41 10.15 -2.41
N PRO A 45 3.46 11.04 -2.73
CA PRO A 45 2.02 10.71 -2.67
C PRO A 45 1.61 9.59 -3.65
N TYR A 46 2.48 9.25 -4.61
CA TYR A 46 2.25 8.21 -5.60
C TYR A 46 2.86 6.84 -5.21
N GLN A 47 3.52 6.76 -4.06
CA GLN A 47 4.10 5.54 -3.53
C GLN A 47 3.41 5.10 -2.23
N PRO A 48 3.29 3.80 -1.99
CA PRO A 48 2.94 3.29 -0.68
C PRO A 48 3.94 3.74 0.40
N PRO A 49 3.47 3.91 1.65
CA PRO A 49 2.09 3.72 2.08
C PRO A 49 1.13 4.88 1.76
N LEU A 50 1.62 6.04 1.31
CA LEU A 50 0.79 7.25 1.09
C LEU A 50 -0.27 7.07 0.00
N LEU A 51 0.07 6.35 -1.08
CA LEU A 51 -0.85 6.02 -2.16
C LEU A 51 -2.13 5.35 -1.66
N PHE A 52 -2.05 4.44 -0.69
CA PHE A 52 -3.23 3.76 -0.16
C PHE A 52 -4.19 4.73 0.54
N GLY A 53 -3.65 5.75 1.19
CA GLY A 53 -4.43 6.81 1.83
C GLY A 53 -5.19 7.71 0.86
N SER A 54 -4.75 7.83 -0.40
CA SER A 54 -5.39 8.70 -1.39
C SER A 54 -6.51 8.03 -2.19
N ILE A 55 -6.63 6.70 -2.16
CA ILE A 55 -7.58 5.96 -3.01
C ILE A 55 -9.02 6.10 -2.51
N CYS A 56 -9.32 5.66 -1.28
CA CYS A 56 -10.65 5.79 -0.68
C CYS A 56 -10.58 5.81 0.85
N ARG A 57 -11.72 6.08 1.52
CA ARG A 57 -11.78 6.17 2.99
C ARG A 57 -11.43 4.85 3.69
N GLN A 58 -11.88 3.72 3.15
CA GLN A 58 -11.62 2.41 3.73
C GLN A 58 -10.15 2.01 3.61
N TRP A 59 -9.53 2.22 2.45
CA TRP A 59 -8.10 1.97 2.26
C TRP A 59 -7.24 2.84 3.16
N ARG A 60 -7.62 4.11 3.33
CA ARG A 60 -6.96 5.01 4.28
C ARG A 60 -7.04 4.50 5.71
N ALA A 61 -8.22 4.05 6.14
CA ALA A 61 -8.38 3.51 7.49
C ALA A 61 -7.48 2.28 7.70
N ILE A 62 -7.49 1.34 6.74
CA ILE A 62 -6.67 0.13 6.79
C ILE A 62 -5.17 0.46 6.77
N ALA A 63 -4.73 1.33 5.86
CA ALA A 63 -3.33 1.72 5.75
C ALA A 63 -2.80 2.40 7.02
N PHE A 64 -3.59 3.28 7.65
CA PHE A 64 -3.21 3.89 8.92
C PHE A 64 -3.30 2.94 10.12
N SER A 65 -4.12 1.90 10.05
CA SER A 65 -4.21 0.87 11.09
C SER A 65 -3.19 -0.26 10.96
N THR A 66 -2.32 -0.22 9.96
CA THR A 66 -1.30 -1.26 9.69
C THR A 66 0.10 -0.70 9.96
N PRO A 67 0.65 -0.82 11.19
CA PRO A 67 1.90 -0.17 11.58
C PRO A 67 3.11 -0.57 10.74
N ASN A 68 3.16 -1.82 10.26
CA ASN A 68 4.28 -2.34 9.49
C ASN A 68 4.51 -1.59 8.16
N LEU A 69 3.46 -0.98 7.60
CA LEU A 69 3.57 -0.13 6.41
C LEU A 69 4.39 1.16 6.66
N TRP A 70 4.54 1.57 7.91
CA TRP A 70 5.17 2.83 8.31
C TRP A 70 6.49 2.62 9.05
N ASN A 71 6.98 1.38 9.14
CA ASN A 71 8.19 1.07 9.91
C ASN A 71 9.51 1.47 9.21
N ASN A 72 9.46 1.75 7.90
CA ASN A 72 10.61 2.18 7.09
C ASN A 72 10.34 3.52 6.41
N VAL A 73 10.23 4.59 7.21
CA VAL A 73 10.04 5.94 6.72
C VAL A 73 11.30 6.76 6.93
N VAL A 74 11.81 7.36 5.84
CA VAL A 74 12.92 8.32 5.89
C VAL A 74 12.36 9.72 5.62
N VAL A 75 12.60 10.63 6.55
CA VAL A 75 12.25 12.05 6.43
C VAL A 75 13.55 12.80 6.16
N HIS A 76 13.59 13.58 5.08
CA HIS A 76 14.71 14.47 4.73
C HIS A 76 14.50 15.87 5.30
#